data_AF-F9VZ33-F1
#
_entry.id   AF-F9VZ33-F1
#
_cell.length_a   1.000
_cell.length_b   1.000
_cell.length_c   1.000
_cell.angle_alpha   90.00
_cell.angle_beta   90.00
_cell.angle_gamma   90.00
#
_symmetry.space_group_name_H-M   'P 1'
#
loop_
_entity.id
_entity.type
_entity.pdbx_description
1 polymer ?
#
loop_
_entity_poly.entity_id
_entity_poly.type
_entity_poly.pdbx_seq_one_letter_code
_entity_poly.pdbx_strand_id
1 'polypeptide(L)'
;MSTGFHIEYVPSRNMDRRSDRNTIDDKKQAVGSSSVIPGSNLLNRNRNVSEMLADLPKPPAWHELGICRQFDPEIFYPSHYGPTQTADAKKVCAGCDVRAVCLQWALDNNDQHGVLGGTTPRESESHGQGGCGMTCQCGRPAHARGRCARCYAQLRARQTAYGRWEPSYTDAQPVREHLLALRAAGIGNRKVRELTVIAPSTIQAILYGRPARGNPPARKVLRNTAARVLAIPVPVSKVPCLRGGRVVPALGSVRRLQALAANGYSQRELWSRLGWPSPQNATQMFAGRVENITVVRAQQVTVLFSQLQMVPGTDRNARARAKAKGWLPPLAWDEDRIDDPTYTPELVDKPRTAEDVFSDFEYLLSMGVGVEDASRRVGLLPASVKRRYERHGRRCPAALTAVARQQRKTAS
;
A
#
# COMPACT_ATOMS: atom_id res chain seq x y z
N MET A 1 -47.29 28.32 68.55
CA MET A 1 -47.70 26.95 68.18
C MET A 1 -46.44 26.10 68.14
N SER A 2 -46.20 25.33 69.21
CA SER A 2 -45.00 24.51 69.37
C SER A 2 -45.45 23.14 69.87
N THR A 3 -45.34 22.15 68.99
CA THR A 3 -45.51 20.70 69.21
C THR A 3 -44.77 20.05 68.03
N GLY A 4 -44.01 18.97 68.10
CA GLY A 4 -43.60 18.09 69.17
C GLY A 4 -42.54 17.13 68.57
N PHE A 5 -41.74 16.52 69.44
CA PHE A 5 -40.84 15.42 69.09
C PHE A 5 -41.65 14.17 68.71
N HIS A 6 -41.24 13.45 67.66
CA HIS A 6 -41.45 12.00 67.61
C HIS A 6 -40.28 11.33 66.88
N ILE A 7 -39.56 10.52 67.65
CA ILE A 7 -38.61 9.51 67.18
C ILE A 7 -39.43 8.24 66.97
N GLU A 8 -39.30 7.60 65.82
CA GLU A 8 -39.63 6.17 65.67
C GLU A 8 -38.49 5.45 64.95
N TYR A 9 -38.05 4.36 65.58
CA TYR A 9 -37.04 3.42 65.09
C TYR A 9 -37.72 2.06 64.83
N VAL A 10 -37.70 1.65 63.55
CA VAL A 10 -37.37 0.33 62.93
C VAL A 10 -38.00 -0.97 63.46
N PRO A 11 -38.34 -1.91 62.55
CA PRO A 11 -37.84 -3.28 62.73
C PRO A 11 -37.20 -3.92 61.47
N SER A 12 -36.14 -4.68 61.75
CA SER A 12 -35.20 -5.37 60.86
C SER A 12 -35.69 -6.74 60.37
N ARG A 13 -35.20 -7.18 59.20
CA ARG A 13 -34.97 -8.59 58.77
C ARG A 13 -34.25 -8.56 57.39
N ASN A 14 -33.26 -9.37 57.03
CA ASN A 14 -32.40 -10.33 57.73
C ASN A 14 -31.20 -10.64 56.80
N MET A 15 -30.03 -10.93 57.39
CA MET A 15 -28.90 -11.77 56.93
C MET A 15 -28.50 -11.86 55.44
N ASP A 16 -27.26 -11.48 55.12
CA ASP A 16 -26.14 -12.45 55.13
C ASP A 16 -24.75 -11.79 55.04
N ARG A 17 -23.81 -12.33 55.83
CA ARG A 17 -22.39 -11.99 55.84
C ARG A 17 -21.68 -12.73 54.71
N ARG A 18 -20.75 -12.08 54.00
CA ARG A 18 -19.41 -12.65 53.74
C ARG A 18 -18.45 -11.61 53.16
N SER A 19 -17.24 -11.67 53.72
CA SER A 19 -16.04 -10.95 53.34
C SER A 19 -15.56 -11.35 51.95
N ASP A 20 -15.17 -10.39 51.12
CA ASP A 20 -14.22 -10.65 50.04
C ASP A 20 -12.99 -9.75 50.19
N ARG A 21 -11.86 -10.44 50.32
CA ARG A 21 -10.50 -9.92 50.42
C ARG A 21 -10.07 -9.55 49.01
N ASN A 22 -9.75 -8.29 48.76
CA ASN A 22 -9.14 -7.90 47.49
C ASN A 22 -7.72 -8.46 47.41
N THR A 23 -7.53 -9.41 46.50
CA THR A 23 -6.26 -10.08 46.21
C THR A 23 -5.28 -9.12 45.53
N ILE A 24 -3.99 -9.34 45.78
CA ILE A 24 -2.85 -8.50 45.38
C ILE A 24 -2.70 -8.30 43.84
N ASP A 25 -3.43 -9.04 43.01
CA ASP A 25 -3.33 -8.94 41.55
C ASP A 25 -4.15 -7.78 40.94
N ASP A 26 -5.15 -7.22 41.63
CA ASP A 26 -5.90 -6.05 41.13
C ASP A 26 -5.10 -4.74 41.23
N LYS A 27 -4.04 -4.70 42.05
CA LYS A 27 -3.12 -3.55 42.13
C LYS A 27 -2.04 -3.56 41.04
N LYS A 28 -1.86 -4.67 40.30
CA LYS A 28 -0.90 -4.72 39.18
C LYS A 28 -1.45 -4.17 37.86
N GLN A 29 -2.77 -4.09 37.70
CA GLN A 29 -3.38 -3.51 36.48
C GLN A 29 -3.47 -1.98 36.48
N ALA A 30 -3.17 -1.31 37.61
CA ALA A 30 -3.25 0.15 37.73
C ALA A 30 -1.90 0.89 37.53
N VAL A 31 -0.86 0.23 37.01
CA VAL A 31 0.46 0.86 36.72
C VAL A 31 0.80 0.84 35.22
N GLY A 32 -0.17 0.55 34.34
CA GLY A 32 0.03 0.47 32.89
C GLY A 32 -0.38 1.70 32.09
N SER A 33 -0.84 2.77 32.73
CA SER A 33 -1.49 3.89 32.03
C SER A 33 -1.23 5.22 32.74
N SER A 34 0.03 5.64 32.75
CA SER A 34 0.35 7.05 32.87
C SER A 34 1.19 7.49 31.67
N SER A 35 0.72 8.55 31.02
CA SER A 35 1.31 9.18 29.87
C SER A 35 2.75 9.62 30.14
N VAL A 36 3.68 9.00 29.42
CA VAL A 36 4.86 9.59 28.76
C VAL A 36 5.47 10.82 29.47
N ILE A 37 6.40 10.56 30.40
CA ILE A 37 7.57 11.42 30.61
C ILE A 37 8.65 10.87 29.68
N PRO A 38 9.26 11.66 28.77
CA PRO A 38 10.40 11.20 28.00
C PRO A 38 11.61 11.04 28.93
N GLY A 39 12.11 9.81 29.12
CA GLY A 39 13.47 9.60 29.66
C GLY A 39 13.65 8.66 30.87
N SER A 40 12.62 8.04 31.43
CA SER A 40 12.79 7.18 32.63
C SER A 40 12.40 5.73 32.39
N ASN A 41 13.28 4.98 31.70
CA ASN A 41 13.31 3.52 31.82
C ASN A 41 14.75 3.01 31.85
N LEU A 42 15.57 3.60 32.73
CA LEU A 42 16.99 3.25 32.92
C LEU A 42 17.23 2.10 33.92
N LEU A 43 16.19 1.41 34.40
CA LEU A 43 16.34 0.32 35.39
C LEU A 43 15.54 -0.95 35.01
N ASN A 44 15.50 -1.31 33.73
CA ASN A 44 15.10 -2.67 33.35
C ASN A 44 16.30 -3.62 33.54
N ARG A 45 16.26 -4.46 34.59
CA ARG A 45 17.35 -5.35 35.01
C ARG A 45 17.71 -6.48 34.02
N ASN A 46 17.06 -6.54 32.85
CA ASN A 46 17.27 -7.57 31.82
C ASN A 46 17.71 -7.01 30.45
N ARG A 47 18.37 -5.85 30.38
CA ARG A 47 19.03 -5.42 29.13
C ARG A 47 20.46 -5.95 29.06
N ASN A 48 20.80 -6.61 27.95
CA ASN A 48 22.19 -6.96 27.66
C ASN A 48 22.96 -5.71 27.20
N VAL A 49 24.29 -5.70 27.39
CA VAL A 49 25.15 -4.55 27.06
C VAL A 49 25.03 -4.16 25.58
N SER A 50 24.79 -5.12 24.69
CA SER A 50 24.59 -4.87 23.26
C SER A 50 23.33 -4.06 22.96
N GLU A 51 22.22 -4.32 23.67
CA GLU A 51 20.98 -3.53 23.59
C GLU A 51 21.15 -2.15 24.22
N MET A 52 21.93 -2.03 25.30
CA MET A 52 22.27 -0.73 25.88
C MET A 52 23.10 0.13 24.92
N LEU A 53 24.04 -0.47 24.19
CA LEU A 53 24.85 0.21 23.17
C LEU A 53 24.05 0.55 21.91
N ALA A 54 23.06 -0.26 21.54
CA ALA A 54 22.19 0.01 20.39
C ALA A 54 21.25 1.22 20.59
N ASP A 55 20.89 1.49 21.83
CA ASP A 55 20.03 2.62 22.21
C ASP A 55 20.80 3.93 22.45
N LEU A 56 22.13 3.91 22.41
CA LEU A 56 22.90 5.15 22.48
C LEU A 56 22.59 6.01 21.24
N PRO A 57 22.31 7.30 21.42
CA PRO A 57 22.08 8.21 20.30
C PRO A 57 23.32 8.21 19.41
N LYS A 58 23.17 7.67 18.19
CA LYS A 58 24.25 7.69 17.21
C LYS A 58 24.60 9.14 16.89
N PRO A 59 25.89 9.51 16.84
CA PRO A 59 26.27 10.85 16.47
C PRO A 59 25.72 11.13 15.06
N PRO A 60 25.18 12.35 14.82
CA PRO A 60 24.62 12.68 13.52
C PRO A 60 25.71 12.60 12.45
N ALA A 61 25.36 12.13 11.25
CA ALA A 61 26.32 11.78 10.21
C ALA A 61 27.30 12.92 9.84
N TRP A 62 26.92 14.18 10.04
CA TRP A 62 27.80 15.32 9.78
C TRP A 62 28.99 15.40 10.76
N HIS A 63 28.94 14.76 11.94
CA HIS A 63 30.08 14.65 12.85
C HIS A 63 31.28 13.95 12.19
N GLU A 64 31.05 13.09 11.18
CA GLU A 64 32.12 12.41 10.44
C GLU A 64 32.92 13.35 9.55
N LEU A 65 32.34 14.48 9.15
CA LEU A 65 32.95 15.48 8.28
C LEU A 65 33.64 16.60 9.09
N GLY A 66 33.66 16.51 10.41
CA GLY A 66 34.30 17.48 11.30
C GLY A 66 35.82 17.37 11.24
N ILE A 67 36.49 18.45 10.82
CA ILE A 67 37.96 18.54 10.81
C ILE A 67 38.54 18.44 12.23
N CYS A 68 37.77 18.85 13.26
CA CYS A 68 38.15 18.73 14.68
C CYS A 68 38.55 17.31 15.09
N ARG A 69 38.07 16.26 14.39
CA ARG A 69 38.48 14.86 14.64
C ARG A 69 39.96 14.58 14.40
N GLN A 70 40.65 15.48 13.69
CA GLN A 70 42.07 15.36 13.36
C GLN A 70 42.97 16.12 14.36
N PHE A 71 42.36 16.78 15.35
CA PHE A 71 43.02 17.61 16.36
C PHE A 71 42.79 17.04 17.76
N ASP A 72 43.64 17.43 18.71
CA ASP A 72 43.48 17.05 20.12
C ASP A 72 42.16 17.62 20.68
N PRO A 73 41.28 16.78 21.27
CA PRO A 73 40.05 17.23 21.90
C PRO A 73 40.25 18.37 22.92
N GLU A 74 41.35 18.38 23.67
CA GLU A 74 41.63 19.38 24.71
C GLU A 74 41.67 20.81 24.17
N ILE A 75 42.04 20.98 22.88
CA ILE A 75 42.03 22.29 22.21
C ILE A 75 40.62 22.89 22.21
N PHE A 76 39.59 22.05 22.07
CA PHE A 76 38.19 22.48 22.02
C PHE A 76 37.56 22.61 23.40
N TYR A 77 38.20 22.11 24.46
CA TYR A 77 37.70 22.17 25.85
C TYR A 77 38.68 22.90 26.77
N PRO A 78 38.97 24.20 26.55
CA PRO A 78 39.92 24.92 27.37
C PRO A 78 39.38 25.17 28.78
N SER A 79 40.27 25.17 29.79
CA SER A 79 39.91 25.47 31.19
C SER A 79 39.33 26.88 31.37
N HIS A 80 39.68 27.81 30.47
CA HIS A 80 39.18 29.18 30.46
C HIS A 80 38.81 29.63 29.04
N TYR A 81 37.66 30.29 28.90
CA TYR A 81 37.16 30.79 27.61
C TYR A 81 37.66 32.21 27.31
N GLY A 82 38.97 32.42 27.37
CA GLY A 82 39.61 33.68 26.99
C GLY A 82 40.02 33.74 25.51
N PRO A 83 40.31 34.94 24.98
CA PRO A 83 40.64 35.12 23.56
C PRO A 83 41.87 34.34 23.10
N THR A 84 42.88 34.20 23.97
CA THR A 84 44.11 33.46 23.66
C THR A 84 43.93 31.95 23.79
N GLN A 85 43.17 31.49 24.79
CA GLN A 85 42.94 30.06 25.05
C GLN A 85 41.99 29.43 24.02
N THR A 86 41.08 30.20 23.43
CA THR A 86 40.12 29.71 22.42
C THR A 86 40.56 29.96 20.98
N ALA A 87 41.69 30.64 20.77
CA ALA A 87 42.15 31.06 19.45
C ALA A 87 42.39 29.87 18.51
N ASP A 88 43.05 28.82 19.00
CA ASP A 88 43.41 27.68 18.17
C ASP A 88 42.20 26.81 17.81
N ALA A 89 41.28 26.59 18.76
CA ALA A 89 39.99 25.96 18.46
C ALA A 89 39.19 26.74 17.41
N LYS A 90 39.12 28.07 17.57
CA LYS A 90 38.41 28.95 16.63
C LYS A 90 39.05 28.93 15.23
N LYS A 91 40.38 28.86 15.12
CA LYS A 91 41.08 28.70 13.84
C LYS A 91 40.72 27.38 13.16
N VAL A 92 40.70 26.27 13.91
CA VAL A 92 40.30 24.97 13.36
C VAL A 92 38.85 24.98 12.90
N CYS A 93 37.94 25.55 13.70
CA CYS A 93 36.54 25.69 13.31
C CYS A 93 36.34 26.58 12.07
N ALA A 94 37.18 27.60 11.87
CA ALA A 94 37.08 28.50 10.71
C ALA A 94 37.31 27.79 9.36
N GLY A 95 38.11 26.72 9.35
CA GLY A 95 38.35 25.89 8.17
C GLY A 95 37.40 24.71 8.00
N CYS A 96 36.41 24.52 8.89
CA CYS A 96 35.58 23.32 8.91
C CYS A 96 34.28 23.46 8.10
N ASP A 97 34.06 22.55 7.15
CA ASP A 97 32.89 22.55 6.25
C ASP A 97 31.55 22.41 6.99
N VAL A 98 31.53 21.74 8.13
CA VAL A 98 30.32 21.52 8.95
C VAL A 98 30.13 22.55 10.07
N ARG A 99 30.93 23.64 10.10
CA ARG A 99 30.90 24.66 11.16
C ARG A 99 29.48 25.19 11.43
N ALA A 100 28.72 25.52 10.39
CA ALA A 100 27.37 26.08 10.53
C ALA A 100 26.37 25.08 11.13
N VAL A 101 26.46 23.80 10.72
CA VAL A 101 25.61 22.72 11.23
C VAL A 101 26.00 22.39 12.68
N CYS A 102 27.29 22.42 13.00
CA CYS A 102 27.82 22.24 14.35
C CYS A 102 27.35 23.34 15.30
N LEU A 103 27.39 24.61 14.88
CA LEU A 103 26.86 25.72 15.67
C LEU A 103 25.36 25.57 15.94
N GLN A 104 24.58 25.25 14.90
CA GLN A 104 23.15 25.03 15.07
C GLN A 104 22.85 23.88 16.02
N TRP A 105 23.58 22.77 15.91
CA TRP A 105 23.43 21.63 16.80
C TRP A 105 23.78 22.00 18.26
N ALA A 106 24.84 22.78 18.49
CA ALA A 106 25.20 23.25 19.82
C ALA A 106 24.10 24.15 20.44
N LEU A 107 23.47 25.00 19.62
CA LEU A 107 22.34 25.84 20.05
C LEU A 107 21.09 25.01 20.35
N ASP A 108 20.76 24.03 19.49
CA ASP A 108 19.57 23.18 19.63
C ASP A 108 19.66 22.25 20.85
N ASN A 109 20.88 21.81 21.21
CA ASN A 109 21.12 20.91 22.34
C ASN A 109 21.55 21.64 23.62
N ASN A 110 21.63 22.97 23.60
CA ASN A 110 22.13 23.81 24.69
C ASN A 110 23.46 23.31 25.25
N ASP A 111 24.40 22.99 24.36
CA ASP A 111 25.71 22.47 24.75
C ASP A 111 26.59 23.62 25.27
N GLN A 112 26.78 23.63 26.59
CA GLN A 112 27.48 24.69 27.32
C GLN A 112 28.97 24.40 27.54
N HIS A 113 29.52 23.37 26.89
CA HIS A 113 30.88 22.93 27.11
C HIS A 113 31.69 22.93 25.81
N GLY A 114 32.83 23.61 25.83
CA GLY A 114 33.80 23.67 24.73
C GLY A 114 33.49 24.71 23.66
N VAL A 115 34.36 24.76 22.64
CA VAL A 115 34.24 25.62 21.47
C VAL A 115 33.57 24.84 20.35
N LEU A 116 32.31 25.16 20.06
CA LEU A 116 31.47 24.46 19.08
C LEU A 116 31.09 25.42 17.96
N GLY A 117 31.20 25.00 16.69
CA GLY A 117 30.89 25.89 15.56
C GLY A 117 31.75 27.16 15.48
N GLY A 118 32.88 27.20 16.19
CA GLY A 118 33.76 28.37 16.32
C GLY A 118 33.27 29.42 17.31
N THR A 119 32.32 29.09 18.19
CA THR A 119 31.83 29.97 19.26
C THR A 119 32.04 29.32 20.63
N THR A 120 32.26 30.16 21.64
CA THR A 120 32.24 29.76 23.05
C THR A 120 30.81 29.67 23.57
N PRO A 121 30.54 29.01 24.71
CA PRO A 121 29.19 28.90 25.28
C PRO A 121 28.51 30.27 25.47
N ARG A 122 29.27 31.27 25.95
CA ARG A 122 28.80 32.65 26.12
C ARG A 122 28.50 33.36 24.79
N GLU A 123 29.30 33.10 23.75
CA GLU A 123 29.02 33.62 22.41
C GLU A 123 27.79 32.93 21.79
N SER A 124 27.60 31.63 22.04
CA SER A 124 26.41 30.88 21.61
C SER A 124 25.12 31.38 22.27
N GLU A 125 25.14 31.70 23.57
CA GLU A 125 24.00 32.31 24.26
C GLU A 125 23.59 33.65 23.64
N SER A 126 24.55 34.46 23.20
CA SER A 126 24.26 35.71 22.47
C SER A 126 23.69 35.50 21.07
N HIS A 127 23.87 34.31 20.47
CA HIS A 127 23.29 33.93 19.18
C HIS A 127 21.86 33.36 19.31
N GLY A 128 21.46 32.90 20.50
CA GLY A 128 20.15 32.27 20.75
C GLY A 128 18.98 33.25 20.95
N GLN A 129 19.23 34.53 21.17
CA GLN A 129 18.19 35.54 21.46
C GLN A 129 18.16 36.66 20.41
N GLY A 130 17.67 36.36 19.21
CA GLY A 130 17.41 37.38 18.18
C GLY A 130 17.38 36.78 16.76
N GLY A 131 16.26 36.93 16.06
CA GLY A 131 15.98 36.21 14.82
C GLY A 131 17.07 36.21 13.74
N CYS A 132 17.31 35.02 13.18
CA CYS A 132 17.83 34.77 11.82
C CYS A 132 18.87 35.80 11.32
N GLY A 133 20.09 35.77 11.87
CA GLY A 133 21.27 36.44 11.33
C GLY A 133 21.79 35.86 10.00
N MET A 134 20.94 35.25 9.18
CA MET A 134 21.34 34.83 7.83
C MET A 134 21.29 36.06 6.92
N THR A 135 22.40 36.43 6.30
CA THR A 135 22.44 37.42 5.24
C THR A 135 22.35 36.72 3.88
N CYS A 136 21.44 37.17 3.04
CA CYS A 136 21.39 36.79 1.63
C CYS A 136 22.70 37.22 0.96
N GLN A 137 23.13 36.54 -0.11
CA GLN A 137 24.33 36.89 -0.90
C GLN A 137 24.37 38.34 -1.42
N CYS A 138 23.26 39.08 -1.34
CA CYS A 138 23.16 40.50 -1.69
C CYS A 138 23.23 41.45 -0.47
N GLY A 139 23.60 40.95 0.71
CA GLY A 139 23.72 41.73 1.96
C GLY A 139 22.41 41.97 2.73
N ARG A 140 21.26 41.54 2.20
CA ARG A 140 19.95 41.72 2.87
C ARG A 140 19.64 40.61 3.87
N PRO A 141 18.76 40.84 4.88
CA PRO A 141 18.26 39.77 5.73
C PRO A 141 17.65 38.64 4.89
N ALA A 142 18.11 37.41 5.11
CA ALA A 142 17.56 36.21 4.53
C ALA A 142 16.45 35.66 5.41
N HIS A 143 15.52 34.93 4.77
CA HIS A 143 14.59 34.06 5.49
C HIS A 143 15.23 32.69 5.70
N ALA A 144 14.52 31.75 6.35
CA ALA A 144 14.94 30.36 6.59
C ALA A 144 15.48 29.59 5.36
N ARG A 145 15.21 30.07 4.14
CA ARG A 145 15.74 29.54 2.86
C ARG A 145 17.10 30.11 2.44
N GLY A 146 17.79 30.85 3.31
CA GLY A 146 19.11 31.46 3.04
C GLY A 146 19.12 32.58 1.99
N ARG A 147 17.95 33.02 1.50
CA ARG A 147 17.82 34.12 0.52
C ARG A 147 16.71 35.09 0.89
N CYS A 148 16.95 36.37 0.63
CA CYS A 148 15.92 37.41 0.73
C CYS A 148 14.83 37.18 -0.33
N ALA A 149 13.66 37.80 -0.14
CA ALA A 149 12.52 37.66 -1.06
C ALA A 149 12.86 37.97 -2.52
N ARG A 150 13.63 39.05 -2.76
CA ARG A 150 14.02 39.49 -4.11
C ARG A 150 14.94 38.49 -4.83
N CYS A 151 16.02 38.07 -4.17
CA CYS A 151 16.96 37.12 -4.77
C CYS A 151 16.33 35.74 -4.99
N TYR A 152 15.38 35.34 -4.14
CA TYR A 152 14.61 34.12 -4.36
C TYR A 152 13.67 34.26 -5.56
N ALA A 153 12.99 35.39 -5.74
CA ALA A 153 12.13 35.63 -6.90
C ALA A 153 12.93 35.61 -8.22
N GLN A 154 14.12 36.21 -8.24
CA GLN A 154 15.03 36.16 -9.39
C GLN A 154 15.53 34.75 -9.69
N LEU A 155 15.94 33.99 -8.66
CA LEU A 155 16.34 32.59 -8.82
C LEU A 155 15.18 31.76 -9.41
N ARG A 156 13.97 31.92 -8.86
CA ARG A 156 12.77 31.25 -9.36
C ARG A 156 12.53 31.59 -10.83
N ALA A 157 12.53 32.88 -11.20
CA ALA A 157 12.32 33.32 -12.58
C ALA A 157 13.35 32.73 -13.55
N ARG A 158 14.63 32.72 -13.18
CA ARG A 158 15.70 32.10 -13.97
C ARG A 158 15.49 30.59 -14.13
N GLN A 159 15.19 29.89 -13.05
CA GLN A 159 14.95 28.44 -13.09
C GLN A 159 13.69 28.08 -13.89
N THR A 160 12.65 28.92 -13.83
CA THR A 160 11.44 28.76 -14.66
C THR A 160 11.77 28.97 -16.14
N ALA A 161 12.56 29.99 -16.49
CA ALA A 161 13.00 30.23 -17.86
C ALA A 161 13.87 29.08 -18.41
N TYR A 162 14.71 28.48 -17.56
CA TYR A 162 15.51 27.30 -17.91
C TYR A 162 14.73 25.97 -17.87
N GLY A 163 13.42 25.99 -17.54
CA GLY A 163 12.60 24.78 -17.43
C GLY A 163 12.98 23.86 -16.25
N ARG A 164 13.86 24.29 -15.34
CA ARG A 164 14.33 23.49 -14.19
C ARG A 164 13.51 23.73 -12.91
N TRP A 165 12.64 24.73 -12.91
CA TRP A 165 11.81 25.05 -11.75
C TRP A 165 10.54 24.21 -11.74
N GLU A 166 10.47 23.26 -10.81
CA GLU A 166 9.25 22.52 -10.54
C GLU A 166 8.54 23.10 -9.30
N PRO A 167 7.28 23.59 -9.43
CA PRO A 167 6.51 24.04 -8.28
C PRO A 167 6.32 22.92 -7.26
N SER A 168 6.62 23.19 -5.99
CA SER A 168 6.36 22.24 -4.91
C SER A 168 4.87 21.97 -4.69
N TYR A 169 4.01 22.86 -5.18
CA TYR A 169 2.55 22.79 -5.06
C TYR A 169 1.89 22.67 -6.43
N THR A 170 0.89 21.80 -6.52
CA THR A 170 0.01 21.60 -7.67
C THR A 170 -1.45 21.85 -7.26
N ASP A 171 -2.35 21.88 -8.25
CA ASP A 171 -3.78 21.99 -8.02
C ASP A 171 -4.30 20.79 -7.20
N ALA A 172 -5.16 21.08 -6.23
CA ALA A 172 -5.76 20.09 -5.37
C ALA A 172 -7.01 19.43 -5.97
N GLN A 173 -7.59 20.00 -7.04
CA GLN A 173 -8.85 19.52 -7.60
C GLN A 173 -8.78 18.07 -8.12
N PRO A 174 -7.78 17.66 -8.93
CA PRO A 174 -7.71 16.26 -9.40
C PRO A 174 -7.52 15.27 -8.24
N VAL A 175 -6.77 15.67 -7.22
CA VAL A 175 -6.56 14.88 -6.00
C VAL A 175 -7.85 14.72 -5.22
N ARG A 176 -8.67 15.79 -5.14
CA ARG A 176 -9.97 15.77 -4.46
C ARG A 176 -10.95 14.84 -5.18
N GLU A 177 -11.06 14.95 -6.50
CA GLU A 177 -11.91 14.10 -7.33
C GLU A 177 -11.51 12.63 -7.17
N HIS A 178 -10.21 12.33 -7.20
CA HIS A 178 -9.70 10.99 -6.99
C HIS A 178 -10.00 10.43 -5.60
N LEU A 179 -9.86 11.23 -4.55
CA LEU A 179 -10.23 10.82 -3.18
C LEU A 179 -11.72 10.53 -3.04
N LEU A 180 -12.58 11.26 -3.76
CA LEU A 180 -14.02 10.99 -3.80
C LEU A 180 -14.32 9.70 -4.58
N ALA A 181 -13.62 9.46 -5.70
CA ALA A 181 -13.74 8.22 -6.47
C ALA A 181 -13.30 6.99 -5.65
N LEU A 182 -12.16 7.07 -4.96
CA LEU A 182 -11.69 6.03 -4.04
C LEU A 182 -12.73 5.72 -2.94
N ARG A 183 -13.36 6.75 -2.37
CA ARG A 183 -14.43 6.60 -1.39
C ARG A 183 -15.66 5.93 -1.98
N ALA A 184 -16.08 6.33 -3.17
CA ALA A 184 -17.20 5.71 -3.88
C ALA A 184 -16.93 4.22 -4.17
N ALA A 185 -15.67 3.88 -4.45
CA ALA A 185 -15.17 2.52 -4.62
C ALA A 185 -15.00 1.72 -3.30
N GLY A 186 -15.25 2.32 -2.15
CA GLY A 186 -15.18 1.66 -0.83
C GLY A 186 -13.83 1.78 -0.12
N ILE A 187 -12.83 2.43 -0.73
CA ILE A 187 -11.57 2.75 -0.07
C ILE A 187 -11.77 3.97 0.83
N GLY A 188 -11.92 3.72 2.13
CA GLY A 188 -12.02 4.77 3.13
C GLY A 188 -10.69 5.47 3.42
N ASN A 189 -10.77 6.67 4.02
CA ASN A 189 -9.59 7.51 4.34
C ASN A 189 -8.52 6.78 5.17
N ARG A 190 -8.91 5.82 6.02
CA ARG A 190 -7.95 5.00 6.77
C ARG A 190 -7.04 4.20 5.82
N LYS A 191 -7.62 3.56 4.80
CA LYS A 191 -6.86 2.74 3.86
C LYS A 191 -5.99 3.60 2.95
N VAL A 192 -6.49 4.75 2.52
CA VAL A 192 -5.69 5.76 1.79
C VAL A 192 -4.45 6.17 2.60
N ARG A 193 -4.59 6.39 3.92
CA ARG A 193 -3.46 6.73 4.80
C ARG A 193 -2.44 5.61 4.91
N GLU A 194 -2.88 4.36 5.04
CA GLU A 194 -2.00 3.19 5.06
C GLU A 194 -1.17 3.09 3.77
N LEU A 195 -1.78 3.38 2.61
CA LEU A 195 -1.12 3.27 1.31
C LEU A 195 -0.17 4.43 0.99
N THR A 196 -0.41 5.63 1.53
CA THR A 196 0.30 6.86 1.10
C THR A 196 1.16 7.52 2.19
N VAL A 197 1.01 7.09 3.45
CA VAL A 197 1.65 7.70 4.63
C VAL A 197 1.35 9.21 4.74
N ILE A 198 0.14 9.62 4.36
CA ILE A 198 -0.31 11.01 4.45
C ILE A 198 -1.01 11.26 5.80
N ALA A 199 -0.74 12.40 6.43
CA ALA A 199 -1.39 12.79 7.67
C ALA A 199 -2.92 12.96 7.47
N PRO A 200 -3.77 12.49 8.42
CA PRO A 200 -5.23 12.59 8.29
C PRO A 200 -5.73 14.04 8.16
N SER A 201 -5.03 14.99 8.80
CA SER A 201 -5.31 16.42 8.70
C SER A 201 -5.13 17.00 7.28
N THR A 202 -4.30 16.35 6.45
CA THR A 202 -4.07 16.77 5.06
C THR A 202 -5.23 16.32 4.17
N ILE A 203 -5.69 15.08 4.31
CA ILE A 203 -6.86 14.56 3.58
C ILE A 203 -8.12 15.37 3.94
N GLN A 204 -8.30 15.68 5.23
CA GLN A 204 -9.38 16.56 5.72
C GLN A 204 -9.33 17.93 5.04
N ALA A 205 -8.15 18.56 5.00
CA ALA A 205 -7.97 19.88 4.42
C ALA A 205 -8.24 19.90 2.89
N ILE A 206 -7.89 18.83 2.18
CA ILE A 206 -8.14 18.72 0.72
C ILE A 206 -9.63 18.56 0.41
N LEU A 207 -10.33 17.70 1.15
CA LEU A 207 -11.74 17.39 0.91
C LEU A 207 -12.68 18.47 1.43
N TYR A 208 -12.45 18.95 2.66
CA TYR A 208 -13.43 19.73 3.43
C TYR A 208 -12.88 21.06 3.96
N GLY A 209 -11.57 21.27 3.88
CA GLY A 209 -10.94 22.43 4.50
C GLY A 209 -10.88 22.31 6.03
N ARG A 210 -10.85 23.46 6.71
CA ARG A 210 -10.91 23.54 8.18
C ARG A 210 -11.96 24.58 8.57
N PRO A 211 -13.26 24.21 8.55
CA PRO A 211 -14.36 25.14 8.82
C PRO A 211 -14.29 25.73 10.23
N ALA A 212 -13.83 24.96 11.23
CA ALA A 212 -13.58 25.47 12.58
C ALA A 212 -12.54 26.61 12.65
N ARG A 213 -11.74 26.81 11.60
CA ARG A 213 -10.77 27.91 11.45
C ARG A 213 -11.14 28.85 10.29
N GLY A 214 -12.36 28.77 9.75
CA GLY A 214 -12.81 29.56 8.59
C GLY A 214 -12.09 29.26 7.26
N ASN A 215 -11.33 28.17 7.18
CA ASN A 215 -10.55 27.85 5.98
C ASN A 215 -11.35 26.94 5.02
N PRO A 216 -11.55 27.35 3.75
CA PRO A 216 -12.20 26.51 2.75
C PRO A 216 -11.33 25.31 2.35
N PRO A 217 -11.85 24.36 1.55
CA PRO A 217 -11.08 23.27 0.98
C PRO A 217 -9.81 23.76 0.27
N ALA A 218 -8.69 23.08 0.51
CA ALA A 218 -7.39 23.49 0.01
C ALA A 218 -7.41 23.64 -1.52
N ARG A 219 -6.93 24.77 -2.03
CA ARG A 219 -6.77 25.03 -3.48
C ARG A 219 -5.49 24.42 -4.05
N LYS A 220 -4.47 24.23 -3.21
CA LYS A 220 -3.16 23.72 -3.61
C LYS A 220 -2.69 22.63 -2.65
N VAL A 221 -1.99 21.64 -3.18
CA VAL A 221 -1.43 20.52 -2.43
C VAL A 221 0.01 20.28 -2.87
N LEU A 222 0.85 19.73 -1.99
CA LEU A 222 2.23 19.38 -2.35
C LEU A 222 2.24 18.34 -3.47
N ARG A 223 3.14 18.50 -4.46
CA ARG A 223 3.23 17.62 -5.64
C ARG A 223 3.48 16.15 -5.26
N ASN A 224 4.38 15.90 -4.29
CA ASN A 224 4.63 14.55 -3.78
C ASN A 224 3.36 13.94 -3.16
N THR A 225 2.60 14.73 -2.40
CA THR A 225 1.31 14.28 -1.84
C THR A 225 0.29 13.99 -2.94
N ALA A 226 0.18 14.84 -3.96
CA ALA A 226 -0.70 14.62 -5.10
C ALA A 226 -0.33 13.33 -5.85
N ALA A 227 0.96 13.15 -6.18
CA ALA A 227 1.47 11.96 -6.86
C ALA A 227 1.15 10.68 -6.09
N ARG A 228 1.37 10.66 -4.76
CA ARG A 228 1.04 9.50 -3.92
C ARG A 228 -0.44 9.15 -3.91
N VAL A 229 -1.32 10.15 -3.86
CA VAL A 229 -2.78 9.91 -3.84
C VAL A 229 -3.27 9.43 -5.21
N LEU A 230 -2.83 10.09 -6.28
CA LEU A 230 -3.22 9.75 -7.66
C LEU A 230 -2.66 8.39 -8.10
N ALA A 231 -1.55 7.93 -7.50
CA ALA A 231 -0.99 6.61 -7.78
C ALA A 231 -1.85 5.45 -7.22
N ILE A 232 -2.81 5.70 -6.33
CA ILE A 232 -3.69 4.64 -5.84
C ILE A 232 -4.73 4.33 -6.93
N PRO A 233 -4.78 3.12 -7.50
CA PRO A 233 -5.82 2.77 -8.47
C PRO A 233 -7.19 2.78 -7.80
N VAL A 234 -8.20 3.32 -8.48
CA VAL A 234 -9.60 3.21 -8.03
C VAL A 234 -10.10 1.82 -8.39
N PRO A 235 -10.38 0.94 -7.42
CA PRO A 235 -10.84 -0.41 -7.74
C PRO A 235 -12.26 -0.34 -8.28
N VAL A 236 -12.50 -0.97 -9.43
CA VAL A 236 -13.83 -1.06 -10.02
C VAL A 236 -14.72 -1.98 -9.18
N SER A 237 -14.13 -3.02 -8.55
CA SER A 237 -14.77 -3.86 -7.55
C SER A 237 -14.56 -3.36 -6.12
N LYS A 238 -15.65 -3.17 -5.38
CA LYS A 238 -15.59 -2.76 -3.96
C LYS A 238 -15.23 -3.92 -3.03
N VAL A 239 -15.36 -5.17 -3.47
CA VAL A 239 -15.28 -6.37 -2.62
C VAL A 239 -13.95 -6.50 -1.85
N PRO A 240 -12.77 -6.28 -2.45
CA PRO A 240 -11.49 -6.46 -1.75
C PRO A 240 -11.27 -5.46 -0.60
N CYS A 241 -11.90 -4.29 -0.65
CA CYS A 241 -11.68 -3.21 0.31
C CYS A 241 -12.75 -3.11 1.41
N LEU A 242 -13.83 -3.89 1.31
CA LEU A 242 -14.92 -3.90 2.27
C LEU A 242 -14.60 -4.75 3.51
N ARG A 243 -15.20 -4.39 4.65
CA ARG A 243 -15.13 -5.19 5.88
C ARG A 243 -15.98 -6.46 5.76
N GLY A 244 -15.44 -7.58 6.22
CA GLY A 244 -16.03 -8.92 6.05
C GLY A 244 -17.49 -9.09 6.50
N GLY A 245 -17.92 -8.38 7.55
CA GLY A 245 -19.28 -8.51 8.09
C GLY A 245 -20.40 -7.88 7.25
N ARG A 246 -20.08 -7.19 6.16
CA ARG A 246 -21.10 -6.59 5.27
C ARG A 246 -21.60 -7.61 4.24
N VAL A 247 -22.77 -7.35 3.67
CA VAL A 247 -23.30 -8.08 2.51
C VAL A 247 -23.09 -7.29 1.22
N VAL A 248 -22.85 -8.01 0.13
CA VAL A 248 -22.64 -7.49 -1.23
C VAL A 248 -23.42 -8.34 -2.25
N PRO A 249 -23.75 -7.79 -3.44
CA PRO A 249 -24.36 -8.57 -4.50
C PRO A 249 -23.53 -9.80 -4.87
N ALA A 250 -24.19 -10.94 -5.04
CA ALA A 250 -23.55 -12.22 -5.33
C ALA A 250 -23.10 -12.35 -6.79
N LEU A 251 -23.63 -11.52 -7.70
CA LEU A 251 -23.44 -11.60 -9.16
C LEU A 251 -21.99 -11.84 -9.57
N GLY A 252 -21.07 -11.04 -9.05
CA GLY A 252 -19.65 -11.16 -9.32
C GLY A 252 -19.03 -12.50 -8.91
N SER A 253 -19.45 -13.02 -7.76
CA SER A 253 -19.00 -14.34 -7.28
C SER A 253 -19.63 -15.47 -8.09
N VAL A 254 -20.89 -15.33 -8.49
CA VAL A 254 -21.58 -16.28 -9.38
C VAL A 254 -20.86 -16.37 -10.72
N ARG A 255 -20.57 -15.23 -11.37
CA ARG A 255 -19.85 -15.19 -12.66
C ARG A 255 -18.47 -15.84 -12.58
N ARG A 256 -17.69 -15.55 -11.53
CA ARG A 256 -16.37 -16.18 -11.30
C ARG A 256 -16.46 -17.69 -11.14
N LEU A 257 -17.40 -18.18 -10.33
CA LEU A 257 -17.59 -19.62 -10.13
C LEU A 257 -18.06 -20.32 -11.41
N GLN A 258 -19.02 -19.72 -12.14
CA GLN A 258 -19.47 -20.22 -13.44
C GLN A 258 -18.33 -20.27 -14.46
N ALA A 259 -17.46 -19.27 -14.47
CA ALA A 259 -16.29 -19.23 -15.34
C ALA A 259 -15.27 -20.32 -15.02
N LEU A 260 -14.99 -20.60 -13.73
CA LEU A 260 -14.17 -21.76 -13.35
C LEU A 260 -14.83 -23.08 -13.76
N ALA A 261 -16.16 -23.19 -13.66
CA ALA A 261 -16.85 -24.37 -14.16
C ALA A 261 -16.72 -24.52 -15.69
N ALA A 262 -16.77 -23.42 -16.44
CA ALA A 262 -16.47 -23.40 -17.88
C ALA A 262 -15.01 -23.76 -18.19
N ASN A 263 -14.07 -23.49 -17.29
CA ASN A 263 -12.69 -23.94 -17.39
C ASN A 263 -12.50 -25.44 -17.02
N GLY A 264 -13.54 -26.10 -16.49
CA GLY A 264 -13.56 -27.53 -16.21
C GLY A 264 -13.36 -27.93 -14.76
N TYR A 265 -13.64 -27.04 -13.81
CA TYR A 265 -13.73 -27.40 -12.39
C TYR A 265 -15.17 -27.81 -12.04
N SER A 266 -15.32 -28.93 -11.34
CA SER A 266 -16.67 -29.37 -10.92
C SER A 266 -17.21 -28.47 -9.80
N GLN A 267 -18.54 -28.30 -9.72
CA GLN A 267 -19.15 -27.53 -8.63
C GLN A 267 -18.78 -28.08 -7.24
N ARG A 268 -18.72 -29.42 -7.11
CA ARG A 268 -18.33 -30.11 -5.88
C ARG A 268 -16.90 -29.78 -5.47
N GLU A 269 -15.97 -29.79 -6.43
CA GLU A 269 -14.57 -29.46 -6.18
C GLU A 269 -14.40 -27.99 -5.76
N LEU A 270 -15.02 -27.06 -6.48
CA LEU A 270 -14.97 -25.63 -6.14
C LEU A 270 -15.53 -25.38 -4.74
N TRP A 271 -16.65 -26.02 -4.39
CA TRP A 271 -17.25 -25.90 -3.06
C TRP A 271 -16.38 -26.48 -1.95
N SER A 272 -15.73 -27.62 -2.23
CA SER A 272 -14.79 -28.26 -1.30
C SER A 272 -13.56 -27.37 -1.04
N ARG A 273 -13.01 -26.73 -2.09
CA ARG A 273 -11.87 -25.81 -1.96
C ARG A 273 -12.21 -24.55 -1.17
N LEU A 274 -13.46 -24.07 -1.26
CA LEU A 274 -13.94 -22.95 -0.45
C LEU A 274 -14.15 -23.31 1.03
N GLY A 275 -14.26 -24.61 1.36
CA GLY A 275 -14.52 -25.08 2.72
C GLY A 275 -15.90 -24.68 3.26
N TRP A 276 -16.90 -24.49 2.39
CA TRP A 276 -18.23 -24.03 2.80
C TRP A 276 -19.17 -25.19 3.16
N PRO A 277 -19.99 -25.05 4.21
CA PRO A 277 -20.96 -26.08 4.60
C PRO A 277 -22.15 -26.13 3.64
N SER A 278 -22.66 -27.35 3.42
CA SER A 278 -23.82 -27.72 2.58
C SER A 278 -23.66 -27.58 1.05
N PRO A 279 -23.83 -28.68 0.28
CA PRO A 279 -23.87 -28.67 -1.19
C PRO A 279 -25.12 -27.98 -1.78
N GLN A 280 -26.22 -27.87 -1.03
CA GLN A 280 -27.47 -27.28 -1.55
C GLN A 280 -27.31 -25.79 -1.87
N ASN A 281 -26.51 -25.08 -1.07
CA ASN A 281 -26.16 -23.69 -1.31
C ASN A 281 -25.28 -23.54 -2.57
N ALA A 282 -24.51 -24.57 -2.93
CA ALA A 282 -23.72 -24.58 -4.15
C ALA A 282 -24.61 -24.48 -5.38
N THR A 283 -25.58 -25.38 -5.49
CA THR A 283 -26.49 -25.42 -6.64
C THR A 283 -27.22 -24.08 -6.84
N GLN A 284 -27.69 -23.45 -5.75
CA GLN A 284 -28.37 -22.15 -5.83
C GLN A 284 -27.43 -21.02 -6.25
N MET A 285 -26.19 -21.01 -5.75
CA MET A 285 -25.18 -20.01 -6.12
C MET A 285 -24.84 -20.11 -7.62
N PHE A 286 -24.52 -21.30 -8.12
CA PHE A 286 -24.21 -21.50 -9.54
C PHE A 286 -25.42 -21.26 -10.46
N ALA A 287 -26.65 -21.45 -9.95
CA ALA A 287 -27.87 -21.12 -10.67
C ALA A 287 -28.18 -19.62 -10.69
N GLY A 288 -27.40 -18.78 -10.00
CA GLY A 288 -27.61 -17.33 -9.94
C GLY A 288 -28.84 -16.91 -9.14
N ARG A 289 -29.34 -17.78 -8.25
CA ARG A 289 -30.54 -17.51 -7.43
C ARG A 289 -30.22 -16.86 -6.09
N VAL A 290 -28.94 -16.78 -5.74
CA VAL A 290 -28.47 -16.06 -4.55
C VAL A 290 -28.28 -14.60 -4.94
N GLU A 291 -28.99 -13.69 -4.30
CA GLU A 291 -28.87 -12.25 -4.59
C GLU A 291 -27.67 -11.61 -3.86
N ASN A 292 -27.44 -12.00 -2.61
CA ASN A 292 -26.46 -11.37 -1.73
C ASN A 292 -25.63 -12.41 -0.97
N ILE A 293 -24.35 -12.10 -0.75
CA ILE A 293 -23.43 -12.89 0.07
C ILE A 293 -22.63 -11.98 1.00
N THR A 294 -22.03 -12.54 2.03
CA THR A 294 -21.11 -11.79 2.88
C THR A 294 -19.82 -11.44 2.14
N VAL A 295 -19.21 -10.32 2.50
CA VAL A 295 -17.94 -9.85 1.93
C VAL A 295 -16.84 -10.91 2.13
N VAL A 296 -16.80 -11.60 3.28
CA VAL A 296 -15.85 -12.70 3.49
C VAL A 296 -15.98 -13.77 2.41
N ARG A 297 -17.21 -14.19 2.10
CA ARG A 297 -17.47 -15.20 1.07
C ARG A 297 -17.08 -14.71 -0.32
N ALA A 298 -17.40 -13.46 -0.64
CA ALA A 298 -17.03 -12.85 -1.92
C ALA A 298 -15.50 -12.76 -2.11
N GLN A 299 -14.77 -12.43 -1.03
CA GLN A 299 -13.31 -12.40 -1.01
C GLN A 299 -12.71 -13.80 -1.21
N GLN A 300 -13.26 -14.83 -0.54
CA GLN A 300 -12.84 -16.22 -0.72
C GLN A 300 -12.99 -16.68 -2.18
N VAL A 301 -14.11 -16.34 -2.82
CA VAL A 301 -14.32 -16.65 -4.25
C VAL A 301 -13.33 -15.89 -5.14
N THR A 302 -13.04 -14.63 -4.82
CA THR A 302 -12.05 -13.81 -5.57
C THR A 302 -10.65 -14.42 -5.51
N VAL A 303 -10.23 -14.86 -4.33
CA VAL A 303 -8.95 -15.56 -4.12
C VAL A 303 -8.91 -16.87 -4.91
N LEU A 304 -9.97 -17.69 -4.81
CA LEU A 304 -10.05 -18.95 -5.54
C LEU A 304 -10.01 -18.75 -7.07
N PHE A 305 -10.72 -17.73 -7.57
CA PHE A 305 -10.72 -17.39 -8.99
C PHE A 305 -9.33 -17.01 -9.49
N SER A 306 -8.64 -16.14 -8.76
CA SER A 306 -7.28 -15.71 -9.10
C SER A 306 -6.30 -16.88 -9.19
N GLN A 307 -6.46 -17.90 -8.33
CA GLN A 307 -5.64 -19.10 -8.31
C GLN A 307 -5.90 -20.05 -9.49
N LEU A 308 -7.16 -20.14 -9.96
CA LEU A 308 -7.60 -21.19 -10.88
C LEU A 308 -7.91 -20.71 -12.30
N GLN A 309 -8.03 -19.40 -12.53
CA GLN A 309 -8.48 -18.87 -13.82
C GLN A 309 -7.58 -19.24 -15.01
N MET A 310 -6.27 -19.39 -14.78
CA MET A 310 -5.29 -19.76 -15.82
C MET A 310 -4.99 -21.26 -15.88
N VAL A 311 -5.56 -22.07 -14.98
CA VAL A 311 -5.28 -23.50 -14.90
C VAL A 311 -6.53 -24.27 -15.35
N PRO A 312 -6.50 -25.01 -16.48
CA PRO A 312 -7.66 -25.77 -16.92
C PRO A 312 -7.98 -26.90 -15.95
N GLY A 313 -9.26 -27.04 -15.58
CA GLY A 313 -9.72 -28.14 -14.74
C GLY A 313 -9.75 -29.47 -15.50
N THR A 314 -9.83 -30.59 -14.79
CA THR A 314 -9.79 -31.92 -15.42
C THR A 314 -11.17 -32.43 -15.85
N ASP A 315 -12.26 -31.91 -15.28
CA ASP A 315 -13.62 -32.42 -15.48
C ASP A 315 -14.21 -31.98 -16.84
N ARG A 316 -14.26 -32.93 -17.79
CA ARG A 316 -14.87 -32.74 -19.11
C ARG A 316 -16.39 -32.52 -19.03
N ASN A 317 -17.07 -33.14 -18.07
CA ASN A 317 -18.51 -33.00 -17.87
C ASN A 317 -18.88 -31.64 -17.27
N ALA A 318 -18.01 -31.06 -16.44
CA ALA A 318 -18.16 -29.68 -16.00
C ALA A 318 -18.13 -28.71 -17.17
N ARG A 319 -17.15 -28.83 -18.08
CA ARG A 319 -17.07 -28.00 -19.30
C ARG A 319 -18.30 -28.16 -20.18
N ALA A 320 -18.74 -29.39 -20.43
CA ALA A 320 -19.92 -29.65 -21.26
C ALA A 320 -21.19 -29.03 -20.67
N ARG A 321 -21.39 -29.17 -19.34
CA ARG A 321 -22.53 -28.55 -18.63
C ARG A 321 -22.46 -27.03 -18.64
N ALA A 322 -21.29 -26.45 -18.43
CA ALA A 322 -21.08 -25.01 -18.48
C ALA A 322 -21.40 -24.45 -19.86
N LYS A 323 -20.91 -25.10 -20.93
CA LYS A 323 -21.23 -24.76 -22.31
C LYS A 323 -22.73 -24.84 -22.60
N ALA A 324 -23.40 -25.91 -22.17
CA ALA A 324 -24.86 -26.06 -22.34
C ALA A 324 -25.67 -24.96 -21.62
N LYS A 325 -25.13 -24.39 -20.55
CA LYS A 325 -25.73 -23.26 -19.81
C LYS A 325 -25.29 -21.88 -20.30
N GLY A 326 -24.46 -21.81 -21.34
CA GLY A 326 -23.91 -20.55 -21.85
C GLY A 326 -22.93 -19.87 -20.90
N TRP A 327 -22.30 -20.62 -19.97
CA TRP A 327 -21.30 -20.06 -19.06
C TRP A 327 -19.97 -19.85 -19.79
N LEU A 328 -19.45 -18.63 -19.66
CA LEU A 328 -18.26 -18.18 -20.36
C LEU A 328 -16.99 -18.51 -19.56
N PRO A 329 -15.88 -18.87 -20.23
CA PRO A 329 -14.60 -19.16 -19.57
C PRO A 329 -13.98 -17.90 -18.94
N PRO A 330 -12.97 -18.04 -18.06
CA PRO A 330 -12.38 -16.90 -17.35
C PRO A 330 -11.85 -15.81 -18.29
N LEU A 331 -11.15 -16.19 -19.37
CA LEU A 331 -10.60 -15.25 -20.37
C LEU A 331 -11.65 -14.45 -21.16
N ALA A 332 -12.92 -14.86 -21.13
CA ALA A 332 -13.99 -14.08 -21.76
C ALA A 332 -14.42 -12.89 -20.90
N TRP A 333 -14.05 -12.85 -19.62
CA TRP A 333 -14.42 -11.78 -18.70
C TRP A 333 -13.27 -10.80 -18.52
N ASP A 334 -13.54 -9.50 -18.63
CA ASP A 334 -12.69 -8.45 -18.09
C ASP A 334 -12.72 -8.51 -16.56
N GLU A 335 -11.57 -8.75 -15.92
CA GLU A 335 -11.44 -8.90 -14.46
C GLU A 335 -11.96 -7.68 -13.68
N ASP A 336 -11.83 -6.49 -14.25
CA ASP A 336 -12.26 -5.25 -13.61
C ASP A 336 -13.77 -5.04 -13.73
N ARG A 337 -14.40 -5.62 -14.76
CA ARG A 337 -15.82 -5.40 -15.07
C ARG A 337 -16.72 -6.60 -14.79
N ILE A 338 -16.16 -7.73 -14.37
CA ILE A 338 -16.92 -8.95 -14.06
C ILE A 338 -18.03 -8.75 -13.01
N ASP A 339 -17.86 -7.75 -12.13
CA ASP A 339 -18.83 -7.40 -11.07
C ASP A 339 -19.92 -6.41 -11.53
N ASP A 340 -19.77 -5.79 -12.70
CA ASP A 340 -20.71 -4.82 -13.26
C ASP A 340 -21.94 -5.54 -13.84
N PRO A 341 -23.16 -5.31 -13.32
CA PRO A 341 -24.37 -5.96 -13.81
C PRO A 341 -24.72 -5.56 -15.25
N THR A 342 -24.27 -4.39 -15.69
CA THR A 342 -24.50 -3.89 -17.05
C THR A 342 -23.44 -4.35 -18.05
N TYR A 343 -22.35 -4.94 -17.56
CA TYR A 343 -21.29 -5.46 -18.41
C TYR A 343 -21.68 -6.80 -19.04
N THR A 344 -21.63 -6.82 -20.36
CA THR A 344 -21.68 -8.01 -21.21
C THR A 344 -20.36 -8.13 -21.96
N PRO A 345 -19.64 -9.26 -21.82
CA PRO A 345 -18.37 -9.46 -22.53
C PRO A 345 -18.59 -9.62 -24.03
N GLU A 346 -17.64 -9.13 -24.82
CA GLU A 346 -17.65 -9.29 -26.26
C GLU A 346 -17.27 -10.74 -26.61
N LEU A 347 -18.21 -11.48 -27.19
CA LEU A 347 -18.00 -12.86 -27.60
C LEU A 347 -17.55 -12.88 -29.05
N VAL A 348 -16.24 -13.04 -29.27
CA VAL A 348 -15.71 -13.39 -30.60
C VAL A 348 -15.91 -14.88 -30.83
N ASP A 349 -17.17 -15.31 -31.00
CA ASP A 349 -17.48 -16.70 -31.34
C ASP A 349 -17.46 -16.85 -32.87
N LYS A 350 -16.26 -16.74 -33.46
CA LYS A 350 -16.06 -17.24 -34.83
C LYS A 350 -15.79 -18.73 -34.72
N PRO A 351 -16.73 -19.61 -35.09
CA PRO A 351 -16.43 -21.04 -35.13
C PRO A 351 -15.24 -21.24 -36.06
N ARG A 352 -14.16 -21.84 -35.54
CA ARG A 352 -12.97 -22.13 -36.34
C ARG A 352 -13.37 -22.87 -37.60
N THR A 353 -13.18 -22.21 -38.73
CA THR A 353 -13.43 -22.78 -40.04
C THR A 353 -12.36 -23.81 -40.36
N ALA A 354 -12.58 -24.60 -41.41
CA ALA A 354 -11.52 -25.47 -41.90
C ALA A 354 -10.30 -24.66 -42.35
N GLU A 355 -10.52 -23.47 -42.91
CA GLU A 355 -9.48 -22.56 -43.37
C GLU A 355 -8.58 -22.07 -42.24
N ASP A 356 -9.16 -21.70 -41.09
CA ASP A 356 -8.38 -21.30 -39.91
C ASP A 356 -7.45 -22.44 -39.46
N VAL A 357 -7.95 -23.67 -39.45
CA VAL A 357 -7.16 -24.85 -39.09
C VAL A 357 -6.03 -25.11 -40.09
N PHE A 358 -6.26 -24.90 -41.38
CA PHE A 358 -5.23 -25.06 -42.40
C PHE A 358 -4.15 -23.98 -42.30
N SER A 359 -4.57 -22.72 -42.20
CA SER A 359 -3.67 -21.57 -42.07
C SER A 359 -2.75 -21.71 -40.86
N ASP A 360 -3.32 -22.00 -39.69
CA ASP A 360 -2.53 -22.17 -38.46
C ASP A 360 -1.60 -23.39 -38.52
N PHE A 361 -2.06 -24.50 -39.10
CA PHE A 361 -1.23 -25.70 -39.25
C PHE A 361 -0.06 -25.48 -40.20
N GLU A 362 -0.30 -24.85 -41.36
CA GLU A 362 0.75 -24.51 -42.34
C GLU A 362 1.73 -23.49 -41.79
N TYR A 363 1.27 -22.50 -41.04
CA TYR A 363 2.12 -21.54 -40.35
C TYR A 363 3.02 -22.22 -39.30
N LEU A 364 2.49 -23.16 -38.52
CA LEU A 364 3.31 -23.92 -37.56
C LEU A 364 4.39 -24.74 -38.27
N LEU A 365 4.05 -25.37 -39.40
CA LEU A 365 5.04 -26.09 -40.22
C LEU A 365 6.10 -25.14 -40.81
N SER A 366 5.72 -23.94 -41.27
CA SER A 366 6.68 -22.97 -41.84
C SER A 366 7.64 -22.42 -40.78
N MET A 367 7.19 -22.36 -39.52
CA MET A 367 8.03 -22.06 -38.35
C MET A 367 8.92 -23.24 -37.90
N GLY A 368 8.90 -24.37 -38.62
CA GLY A 368 9.70 -25.55 -38.32
C GLY A 368 9.14 -26.44 -37.20
N VAL A 369 7.89 -26.22 -36.75
CA VAL A 369 7.25 -27.08 -35.75
C VAL A 369 6.93 -28.43 -36.40
N GLY A 370 7.27 -29.53 -35.72
CA GLY A 370 6.96 -30.88 -36.18
C GLY A 370 5.46 -31.14 -36.31
N VAL A 371 5.08 -32.01 -37.25
CA VAL A 371 3.66 -32.33 -37.60
C VAL A 371 2.80 -32.70 -36.39
N GLU A 372 3.35 -33.47 -35.45
CA GLU A 372 2.61 -33.99 -34.30
C GLU A 372 2.30 -32.89 -33.28
N ASP A 373 3.28 -32.04 -32.99
CA ASP A 373 3.10 -30.87 -32.14
C ASP A 373 2.22 -29.81 -32.82
N ALA A 374 2.39 -29.60 -34.13
CA ALA A 374 1.52 -28.72 -34.91
C ALA A 374 0.06 -29.21 -34.87
N SER A 375 -0.16 -30.51 -35.04
CA SER A 375 -1.49 -31.14 -34.95
C SER A 375 -2.09 -30.97 -33.56
N ARG A 376 -1.28 -31.20 -32.50
CA ARG A 376 -1.70 -31.00 -31.10
C ARG A 376 -2.11 -29.56 -30.83
N ARG A 377 -1.37 -28.58 -31.34
CA ARG A 377 -1.65 -27.13 -31.16
C ARG A 377 -2.92 -26.67 -31.88
N VAL A 378 -3.23 -27.23 -33.05
CA VAL A 378 -4.53 -26.99 -33.72
C VAL A 378 -5.66 -27.86 -33.13
N GLY A 379 -5.37 -28.67 -32.11
CA GLY A 379 -6.36 -29.44 -31.36
C GLY A 379 -6.86 -30.71 -32.05
N LEU A 380 -6.10 -31.27 -33.01
CA LEU A 380 -6.49 -32.43 -33.80
C LEU A 380 -5.38 -33.50 -33.81
N LEU A 381 -5.77 -34.75 -34.04
CA LEU A 381 -4.82 -35.81 -34.35
C LEU A 381 -4.30 -35.64 -35.80
N PRO A 382 -3.06 -36.02 -36.13
CA PRO A 382 -2.54 -35.93 -37.50
C PRO A 382 -3.46 -36.59 -38.54
N ALA A 383 -4.01 -37.76 -38.23
CA ALA A 383 -4.97 -38.45 -39.09
C ALA A 383 -6.31 -37.70 -39.28
N SER A 384 -6.70 -36.85 -38.32
CA SER A 384 -7.90 -36.00 -38.41
C SER A 384 -7.61 -34.72 -39.20
N VAL A 385 -6.41 -34.14 -39.06
CA VAL A 385 -5.95 -33.02 -39.90
C VAL A 385 -5.90 -33.45 -41.37
N LYS A 386 -5.28 -34.59 -41.67
CA LYS A 386 -5.20 -35.14 -43.04
C LYS A 386 -6.58 -35.35 -43.67
N ARG A 387 -7.51 -36.00 -42.94
CA ARG A 387 -8.90 -36.19 -43.41
C ARG A 387 -9.61 -34.87 -43.70
N ARG A 388 -9.29 -33.80 -42.97
CA ARG A 388 -9.86 -32.47 -43.20
C ARG A 388 -9.31 -31.84 -44.50
N TYR A 389 -8.00 -31.93 -44.75
CA TYR A 389 -7.40 -31.52 -46.02
C TYR A 389 -8.04 -32.25 -47.21
N GLU A 390 -8.16 -33.58 -47.11
CA GLU A 390 -8.77 -34.41 -48.16
C GLU A 390 -10.23 -34.04 -48.43
N ARG A 391 -11.04 -33.84 -47.37
CA ARG A 391 -12.46 -33.47 -47.51
C ARG A 391 -12.67 -32.11 -48.17
N HIS A 392 -11.78 -31.15 -47.93
CA HIS A 392 -11.87 -29.80 -48.48
C HIS A 392 -11.10 -29.65 -49.81
N GLY A 393 -10.54 -30.73 -50.36
CA GLY A 393 -9.79 -30.69 -51.62
C GLY A 393 -8.50 -29.87 -51.56
N ARG A 394 -8.00 -29.53 -50.36
CA ARG A 394 -6.75 -28.77 -50.18
C ARG A 394 -5.56 -29.72 -50.24
N ARG A 395 -4.47 -29.29 -50.89
CA ARG A 395 -3.25 -30.08 -51.00
C ARG A 395 -2.66 -30.37 -49.61
N CYS A 396 -2.63 -31.65 -49.24
CA CYS A 396 -2.10 -32.07 -47.95
C CYS A 396 -0.57 -31.92 -47.92
N PRO A 397 0.02 -31.35 -46.85
CA PRO A 397 1.47 -31.32 -46.67
C PRO A 397 2.09 -32.74 -46.69
N ALA A 398 3.22 -32.89 -47.38
CA ALA A 398 3.88 -34.20 -47.51
C ALA A 398 4.30 -34.79 -46.15
N ALA A 399 4.82 -33.94 -45.27
CA ALA A 399 5.18 -34.31 -43.90
C ALA A 399 3.99 -34.86 -43.10
N LEU A 400 2.81 -34.25 -43.24
CA LEU A 400 1.58 -34.71 -42.58
C LEU A 400 1.15 -36.10 -43.10
N THR A 401 1.29 -36.32 -44.40
CA THR A 401 0.95 -37.59 -45.04
C THR A 401 1.85 -38.74 -44.56
N ALA A 402 3.15 -38.49 -44.39
CA ALA A 402 4.11 -39.47 -43.88
C ALA A 402 3.78 -39.92 -42.44
N VAL A 403 3.58 -38.94 -41.54
CA VAL A 403 3.27 -39.20 -40.12
C VAL A 403 1.92 -39.90 -39.95
N ALA A 404 0.88 -39.47 -40.67
CA ALA A 404 -0.42 -40.11 -40.60
C ALA A 404 -0.40 -41.57 -41.10
N ARG A 405 0.50 -41.91 -42.04
CA ARG A 405 0.68 -43.27 -42.55
C ARG A 405 1.43 -44.16 -41.56
N GLN A 406 2.42 -43.62 -40.86
CA GLN A 406 3.13 -44.32 -39.77
C GLN A 406 2.18 -44.63 -38.60
N GLN A 407 1.36 -43.67 -38.16
CA GLN A 407 0.41 -43.88 -37.05
C GLN A 407 -0.66 -44.95 -37.34
N ARG A 408 -1.04 -45.15 -38.61
CA ARG A 408 -1.95 -46.26 -38.98
C ARG A 408 -1.28 -47.63 -38.90
N LYS A 409 0.03 -47.71 -39.18
CA LYS A 409 0.78 -48.99 -39.11
C LYS A 409 1.08 -49.44 -37.69
N THR A 410 1.14 -48.52 -36.73
CA THR A 410 1.39 -48.82 -35.32
C THR A 410 0.12 -49.12 -34.52
N ALA A 411 -1.05 -48.91 -35.11
CA ALA A 411 -2.36 -49.13 -34.48
C ALA A 411 -3.09 -50.38 -35.01
N SER A 412 -2.54 -51.04 -36.04
CA SER A 412 -2.86 -52.41 -36.47
C SER A 412 -1.78 -53.34 -35.94
#